data_AF-A0A1I8HN69-F1
#
_entry.id   AF-A0A1I8HN69-F1
#
_cell.length_a   1.000
_cell.length_b   1.000
_cell.length_c   1.000
_cell.angle_alpha   90.00
_cell.angle_beta   90.00
_cell.angle_gamma   90.00
#
_symmetry.space_group_name_H-M   'P 1'
#
loop_
_entity.id
_entity.type
_entity.pdbx_description
1 polymer ?
#
loop_
_entity_poly.entity_id
_entity_poly.type
_entity_poly.pdbx_seq_one_letter_code
_entity_poly.pdbx_strand_id
1 'polypeptide(L)'
;NVTKKVSHVTFTVLSADEIRAASHMRVTTKDMYNLENRKPADGGVLDPRLGTCRKNESCAVCGDSFHDCMGHFGYVDLALPVFHCGYLNHIVKILQSICKSCSRVLLSGEKRHQYLNVLRRPNLSYLAKKALRKKIHSLAKSVHNCPHCNAVNGFVKKGGLAYVLHDKFRFSKGDALAKHAEQFAYMIEKMPELKPLVDKGIEPLRALQVLQLLNAIPLEDIPLLCMHSDRAHPRDLILTRVPVPPNALRPSVVSEVRAGTTEDDITAKLSDIAFLNRDVLNKQAASNRDMVALQQAWDILTYVTAQMINSENSGIPTQLLGSRSFVRGYIQRLKGKQGRFRGHLSGKRANFTARTVISPDPNLRIDQVG
;
A
#
# COMPACT_ATOMS: atom_id res chain seq x y z
N ASN A 1 -14.70 -24.17 26.21
CA ASN A 1 -14.92 -23.69 24.83
C ASN A 1 -16.13 -22.77 24.78
N VAL A 2 -15.90 -21.46 24.59
CA VAL A 2 -17.00 -20.48 24.44
C VAL A 2 -17.31 -20.36 22.96
N THR A 3 -18.45 -20.89 22.51
CA THR A 3 -18.91 -20.74 21.14
C THR A 3 -19.35 -19.30 20.89
N LYS A 4 -18.72 -18.62 19.92
CA LYS A 4 -19.06 -17.24 19.54
C LYS A 4 -19.48 -17.19 18.07
N LYS A 5 -20.41 -16.29 17.73
CA LYS A 5 -20.83 -16.01 16.35
C LYS A 5 -20.29 -14.65 15.91
N VAL A 6 -19.76 -14.59 14.69
CA VAL A 6 -19.30 -13.33 14.08
C VAL A 6 -20.53 -12.46 13.78
N SER A 7 -20.57 -11.24 14.33
CA SER A 7 -21.68 -10.30 14.11
C SER A 7 -21.44 -9.40 12.90
N HIS A 8 -20.25 -8.80 12.80
CA HIS A 8 -19.87 -7.91 11.70
C HIS A 8 -18.35 -7.87 11.53
N VAL A 9 -17.90 -7.40 10.36
CA VAL A 9 -16.50 -7.19 10.03
C VAL A 9 -16.28 -5.70 9.78
N THR A 10 -15.35 -5.09 10.50
CA THR A 10 -14.95 -3.69 10.29
C THR A 10 -13.60 -3.64 9.60
N PHE A 11 -13.52 -2.96 8.46
CA PHE A 11 -12.26 -2.72 7.76
C PHE A 11 -11.61 -1.44 8.27
N THR A 12 -10.32 -1.51 8.56
CA THR A 12 -9.46 -0.39 8.95
C THR A 12 -8.16 -0.44 8.17
N VAL A 13 -7.38 0.64 8.26
CA VAL A 13 -6.00 0.68 7.76
C VAL A 13 -5.11 0.40 8.95
N LEU A 14 -4.20 -0.57 8.83
CA LEU A 14 -3.25 -0.88 9.89
C LEU A 14 -2.20 0.22 9.96
N SER A 15 -2.00 0.76 11.16
CA SER A 15 -0.87 1.63 11.46
C SER A 15 0.43 0.84 11.48
N ALA A 16 1.56 1.53 11.35
CA ALA A 16 2.87 0.90 11.43
C ALA A 16 3.04 0.13 12.75
N ASP A 17 2.58 0.70 13.86
CA ASP A 17 2.74 0.10 15.19
C ASP A 17 1.87 -1.14 15.37
N GLU A 18 0.64 -1.14 14.84
CA GLU A 18 -0.20 -2.34 14.79
C GLU A 18 0.42 -3.45 13.94
N ILE A 19 1.04 -3.11 12.79
CA ILE A 19 1.77 -4.09 11.98
C ILE A 19 2.92 -4.71 12.79
N ARG A 20 3.66 -3.90 13.55
CA ARG A 20 4.74 -4.39 14.42
C ARG A 20 4.19 -5.27 15.55
N ALA A 21 3.11 -4.86 16.20
CA ALA A 21 2.49 -5.61 17.29
C ALA A 21 1.93 -6.97 16.82
N ALA A 22 1.40 -7.05 15.59
CA ALA A 22 0.91 -8.30 15.01
C ALA A 22 2.02 -9.23 14.52
N SER A 23 3.26 -8.74 14.42
CA SER A 23 4.37 -9.48 13.83
C SER A 23 5.30 -10.08 14.87
N HIS A 24 5.79 -11.29 14.60
CA HIS A 24 6.71 -12.03 15.47
C HIS A 24 8.19 -11.79 15.12
N MET A 25 8.45 -11.25 13.94
CA MET A 25 9.79 -11.10 13.39
C MET A 25 9.92 -9.86 12.52
N ARG A 26 11.13 -9.27 12.57
CA ARG A 26 11.61 -8.34 11.54
C ARG A 26 12.47 -9.09 10.51
N VAL A 27 12.14 -8.94 9.23
CA VAL A 27 12.95 -9.45 8.12
C VAL A 27 14.05 -8.44 7.78
N THR A 28 15.30 -8.91 7.73
CA THR A 28 16.49 -8.04 7.59
C THR A 28 17.42 -8.42 6.45
N THR A 29 17.41 -9.69 6.04
CA THR A 29 18.31 -10.24 5.02
C THR A 29 17.53 -10.50 3.72
N LYS A 30 18.25 -10.39 2.59
CA LYS A 30 17.68 -10.72 1.27
C LYS A 30 17.68 -12.23 1.03
N ASP A 31 18.66 -12.93 1.62
CA ASP A 31 18.96 -14.30 1.28
C ASP A 31 17.80 -15.20 1.73
N MET A 32 17.36 -16.07 0.84
CA MET A 32 16.26 -16.99 1.12
C MET A 32 16.78 -18.24 1.84
N TYR A 33 17.96 -18.70 1.45
CA TYR A 33 18.61 -19.90 1.95
C TYR A 33 20.09 -19.61 2.23
N ASN A 34 20.64 -20.28 3.24
CA ASN A 34 22.07 -20.30 3.49
C ASN A 34 22.78 -21.17 2.44
N LEU A 35 23.91 -20.69 1.91
CA LEU A 35 24.68 -21.36 0.86
C LEU A 35 25.23 -22.72 1.30
N GLU A 36 25.63 -22.84 2.57
CA GLU A 36 26.29 -24.03 3.11
C GLU A 36 25.30 -25.18 3.37
N ASN A 37 24.20 -24.87 4.05
CA ASN A 37 23.30 -25.89 4.60
C ASN A 37 21.97 -26.02 3.84
N ARG A 38 21.71 -25.16 2.84
CA ARG A 38 20.42 -25.03 2.13
C ARG A 38 19.19 -24.89 3.05
N LYS A 39 19.41 -24.53 4.31
CA LYS A 39 18.37 -24.18 5.27
C LYS A 39 17.92 -22.74 5.03
N PRO A 40 16.68 -22.38 5.36
CA PRO A 40 16.23 -20.99 5.29
C PRO A 40 17.21 -20.07 6.02
N ALA A 41 17.51 -18.92 5.44
CA ALA A 41 18.41 -17.96 6.06
C ALA A 41 17.79 -17.33 7.32
N ASP A 42 18.61 -17.12 8.35
CA ASP A 42 18.18 -16.48 9.58
C ASP A 42 17.82 -15.00 9.31
N GLY A 43 16.64 -14.58 9.77
CA GLY A 43 16.11 -13.23 9.51
C GLY A 43 15.74 -12.96 8.05
N GLY A 44 15.66 -14.02 7.23
CA GLY A 44 15.25 -13.97 5.83
C GLY A 44 13.74 -14.10 5.66
N VAL A 45 13.29 -14.05 4.40
CA VAL A 45 11.85 -14.16 4.08
C VAL A 45 11.29 -15.57 4.25
N LEU A 46 12.11 -16.62 4.38
CA LEU A 46 11.64 -18.01 4.57
C LEU A 46 11.88 -18.53 5.99
N ASP A 47 12.14 -17.64 6.94
CA ASP A 47 12.48 -18.03 8.31
C ASP A 47 11.35 -18.87 8.96
N PRO A 48 11.68 -19.97 9.68
CA PRO A 48 10.71 -20.83 10.37
C PRO A 48 9.83 -20.11 11.41
N ARG A 49 10.24 -18.94 11.90
CA ARG A 49 9.42 -18.09 12.77
C ARG A 49 8.19 -17.51 12.07
N LEU A 50 8.16 -17.49 10.74
CA LEU A 50 6.99 -17.09 9.94
C LEU A 50 6.03 -18.26 9.65
N GLY A 51 6.27 -19.42 10.26
CA GLY A 51 5.56 -20.67 10.01
C GLY A 51 6.35 -21.61 9.10
N THR A 52 5.85 -22.84 8.94
CA THR A 52 6.49 -23.85 8.09
C THR A 52 5.69 -24.07 6.82
N CYS A 53 6.37 -24.54 5.77
CA CYS A 53 5.74 -25.01 4.52
C CYS A 53 6.12 -26.46 4.18
N ARG A 54 6.91 -27.10 5.04
CA ARG A 54 7.51 -28.41 4.81
C ARG A 54 7.01 -29.37 5.87
N LYS A 55 6.67 -30.59 5.45
CA LYS A 55 6.12 -31.63 6.35
C LYS A 55 7.09 -32.03 7.46
N ASN A 56 8.39 -31.93 7.22
CA ASN A 56 9.44 -32.39 8.15
C ASN A 56 9.98 -31.27 9.05
N GLU A 57 9.40 -30.08 9.00
CA GLU A 57 9.84 -28.92 9.79
C GLU A 57 8.70 -28.44 10.69
N SER A 58 9.02 -28.09 11.93
CA SER A 58 8.10 -27.52 12.92
C SER A 58 8.29 -26.01 13.05
N CYS A 59 7.22 -25.31 13.44
CA CYS A 59 7.28 -23.85 13.54
C CYS A 59 8.11 -23.43 14.76
N ALA A 60 9.01 -22.46 14.59
CA ALA A 60 9.83 -21.97 15.69
C ALA A 60 9.05 -21.12 16.72
N VAL A 61 7.82 -20.69 16.42
CA VAL A 61 6.99 -19.88 17.33
C VAL A 61 5.97 -20.74 18.07
N CYS A 62 5.14 -21.50 17.37
CA CYS A 62 4.10 -22.32 18.00
C CYS A 62 4.50 -23.78 18.26
N GLY A 63 5.59 -24.27 17.65
CA GLY A 63 6.01 -25.68 17.76
C GLY A 63 5.20 -26.66 16.90
N ASP A 64 4.10 -26.21 16.30
CA ASP A 64 3.19 -27.06 15.54
C ASP A 64 3.75 -27.52 14.19
N SER A 65 3.12 -28.58 13.68
CA SER A 65 3.33 -29.10 12.32
C SER A 65 2.78 -28.15 11.25
N PHE A 66 3.15 -28.38 9.99
CA PHE A 66 2.61 -27.64 8.84
C PHE A 66 1.07 -27.65 8.78
N HIS A 67 0.41 -28.73 9.23
CA HIS A 67 -1.04 -28.87 9.13
C HIS A 67 -1.81 -28.05 10.17
N ASP A 68 -1.21 -27.86 11.36
CA ASP A 68 -1.87 -27.25 12.51
C ASP A 68 -1.44 -25.79 12.72
N CYS A 69 -0.27 -25.41 12.20
CA CYS A 69 0.23 -24.04 12.29
C CYS A 69 -0.65 -23.07 11.47
N MET A 70 -1.23 -22.06 12.14
CA MET A 70 -1.97 -20.98 11.47
C MET A 70 -1.07 -20.00 10.70
N GLY A 71 0.24 -20.00 11.00
CA GLY A 71 1.23 -19.08 10.44
C GLY A 71 1.34 -17.75 11.19
N HIS A 72 2.54 -17.16 11.15
CA HIS A 72 2.87 -15.94 11.89
C HIS A 72 3.34 -14.84 10.95
N PHE A 73 2.87 -13.61 11.18
CA PHE A 73 3.28 -12.46 10.39
C PHE A 73 4.68 -11.98 10.79
N GLY A 74 5.39 -11.42 9.82
CA GLY A 74 6.60 -10.63 10.04
C GLY A 74 6.42 -9.22 9.49
N TYR A 75 7.48 -8.42 9.55
CA TYR A 75 7.50 -7.09 8.91
C TYR A 75 8.87 -6.70 8.38
N VAL A 76 8.88 -5.79 7.41
CA VAL A 76 10.08 -5.07 6.94
C VAL A 76 9.89 -3.58 7.25
N ASP A 77 10.83 -3.00 8.01
CA ASP A 77 10.90 -1.55 8.20
C ASP A 77 11.50 -0.90 6.96
N LEU A 78 10.74 -0.02 6.31
CA LEU A 78 11.25 0.72 5.16
C LEU A 78 12.14 1.88 5.63
N ALA A 79 13.26 2.07 4.94
CA ALA A 79 14.23 3.15 5.16
C ALA A 79 13.62 4.52 4.88
N LEU A 80 12.84 4.60 3.80
CA LEU A 80 12.08 5.76 3.38
C LEU A 80 10.62 5.36 3.11
N PRO A 81 9.66 6.23 3.43
CA PRO A 81 8.25 5.93 3.23
C PRO A 81 7.90 5.80 1.75
N VAL A 82 6.93 4.96 1.44
CA VAL A 82 6.49 4.64 0.07
C VAL A 82 4.97 4.84 -0.05
N PHE A 83 4.51 5.32 -1.21
CA PHE A 83 3.08 5.42 -1.48
C PHE A 83 2.45 4.03 -1.65
N HIS A 84 1.36 3.76 -0.93
CA HIS A 84 0.53 2.59 -1.20
C HIS A 84 -0.23 2.79 -2.53
N CYS A 85 0.01 1.92 -3.52
CA CYS A 85 -0.55 2.08 -4.86
C CYS A 85 -2.10 2.12 -4.88
N GLY A 86 -2.75 1.39 -3.97
CA GLY A 86 -4.21 1.40 -3.82
C GLY A 86 -4.78 2.65 -3.17
N TYR A 87 -3.99 3.37 -2.36
CA TYR A 87 -4.44 4.57 -1.64
C TYR A 87 -4.00 5.86 -2.29
N LEU A 88 -3.09 5.82 -3.25
CA LEU A 88 -2.53 7.01 -3.89
C LEU A 88 -3.59 7.98 -4.44
N ASN A 89 -4.65 7.46 -5.08
CA ASN A 89 -5.75 8.29 -5.55
C ASN A 89 -6.54 8.97 -4.42
N HIS A 90 -6.60 8.33 -3.25
CA HIS A 90 -7.22 8.89 -2.04
C HIS A 90 -6.30 9.90 -1.36
N ILE A 91 -5.00 9.64 -1.29
CA ILE A 91 -3.97 10.56 -0.79
C ILE A 91 -4.01 11.86 -1.61
N VAL A 92 -4.05 11.78 -2.95
CA VAL A 92 -4.17 12.97 -3.82
C VAL A 92 -5.45 13.77 -3.50
N LYS A 93 -6.59 13.10 -3.27
CA LYS A 93 -7.84 13.79 -2.88
C LYS A 93 -7.75 14.45 -1.50
N ILE A 94 -7.08 13.82 -0.55
CA ILE A 94 -6.81 14.41 0.77
C ILE A 94 -5.91 15.63 0.61
N LEU A 95 -4.81 15.51 -0.13
CA LEU A 95 -3.91 16.62 -0.42
C LEU A 95 -4.61 17.78 -1.12
N GLN A 96 -5.53 17.51 -2.04
CA GLN A 96 -6.38 18.54 -2.67
C GLN A 96 -7.33 19.23 -1.69
N SER A 97 -7.61 18.63 -0.54
CA SER A 97 -8.58 19.14 0.45
C SER A 97 -7.93 19.81 1.66
N ILE A 98 -6.62 19.66 1.84
CA ILE A 98 -5.85 20.27 2.94
C ILE A 98 -4.90 21.37 2.43
N CYS A 99 -4.54 22.28 3.34
CA CYS A 99 -3.49 23.25 3.12
C CYS A 99 -2.10 22.60 3.23
N LYS A 100 -1.16 22.96 2.34
CA LYS A 100 0.21 22.38 2.34
C LYS A 100 1.15 23.09 3.32
N SER A 101 0.67 24.14 3.99
CA SER A 101 1.46 24.89 4.98
C SER A 101 0.98 24.64 6.41
N CYS A 102 -0.33 24.63 6.67
CA CYS A 102 -0.89 24.40 8.01
C CYS A 102 -1.58 23.04 8.19
N SER A 103 -1.65 22.20 7.15
CA SER A 103 -2.28 20.87 7.16
C SER A 103 -3.77 20.79 7.55
N ARG A 104 -4.42 21.93 7.82
CA ARG A 104 -5.87 22.01 8.05
C ARG A 104 -6.66 21.82 6.76
N VAL A 105 -7.86 21.30 6.88
CA VAL A 105 -8.82 21.16 5.77
C VAL A 105 -9.26 22.55 5.30
N LEU A 106 -9.29 22.75 3.99
CA LEU A 106 -9.66 24.01 3.33
C LEU A 106 -11.18 24.26 3.35
N LEU A 107 -11.79 24.24 4.54
CA LEU A 107 -13.18 24.59 4.76
C LEU A 107 -13.30 25.65 5.85
N SER A 108 -14.10 26.68 5.59
CA SER A 108 -14.37 27.77 6.53
C SER A 108 -15.54 27.47 7.49
N GLY A 109 -15.56 28.24 8.59
CA GLY A 109 -16.40 28.13 9.80
C GLY A 109 -17.76 27.44 9.64
N GLU A 110 -18.79 28.11 9.15
CA GLU A 110 -20.17 27.59 9.19
C GLU A 110 -20.33 26.24 8.47
N LYS A 111 -19.76 26.12 7.27
CA LYS A 111 -19.81 24.87 6.49
C LYS A 111 -19.06 23.75 7.19
N ARG A 112 -17.92 24.05 7.82
CA ARG A 112 -17.15 23.10 8.62
C ARG A 112 -18.01 22.52 9.75
N HIS A 113 -18.69 23.37 10.53
CA HIS A 113 -19.54 22.93 11.64
C HIS A 113 -20.76 22.13 11.14
N GLN A 114 -21.40 22.57 10.05
CA GLN A 114 -22.52 21.83 9.44
C GLN A 114 -22.11 20.41 9.03
N TYR A 115 -20.99 20.24 8.34
CA TYR A 115 -20.54 18.91 7.92
C TYR A 115 -20.10 18.04 9.09
N LEU A 116 -19.42 18.60 10.10
CA LEU A 116 -19.05 17.87 11.31
C LEU A 116 -20.29 17.32 12.03
N ASN A 117 -21.35 18.12 12.17
CA ASN A 117 -22.60 17.67 12.81
C ASN A 117 -23.27 16.52 12.05
N VAL A 118 -23.21 16.54 10.72
CA VAL A 118 -23.75 15.45 9.89
C VAL A 118 -22.89 14.18 9.99
N LEU A 119 -21.56 14.33 9.99
CA LEU A 119 -20.62 13.21 10.03
C LEU A 119 -20.56 12.51 11.38
N ARG A 120 -20.91 13.20 12.48
CA ARG A 120 -21.01 12.62 13.83
C ARG A 120 -22.24 11.72 14.03
N ARG A 121 -23.19 11.71 13.09
CA ARG A 121 -24.38 10.85 13.19
C ARG A 121 -23.97 9.37 13.08
N PRO A 122 -24.34 8.50 14.04
CA PRO A 122 -23.85 7.12 14.11
C PRO A 122 -24.30 6.23 12.95
N ASN A 123 -25.54 6.42 12.47
CA ASN A 123 -26.18 5.54 11.48
C ASN A 123 -26.11 6.09 10.04
N LEU A 124 -25.00 6.74 9.67
CA LEU A 124 -24.85 7.29 8.33
C LEU A 124 -24.53 6.19 7.30
N SER A 125 -25.42 6.02 6.32
CA SER A 125 -25.25 5.00 5.27
C SER A 125 -23.99 5.24 4.41
N TYR A 126 -23.45 4.17 3.83
CA TYR A 126 -22.27 4.25 2.96
C TYR A 126 -22.50 5.19 1.76
N LEU A 127 -23.69 5.15 1.15
CA LEU A 127 -24.02 6.00 0.01
C LEU A 127 -24.04 7.49 0.41
N ALA A 128 -24.61 7.81 1.57
CA ALA A 128 -24.60 9.17 2.11
C ALA A 128 -23.18 9.65 2.42
N LYS A 129 -22.33 8.81 3.07
CA LYS A 129 -20.90 9.10 3.30
C LYS A 129 -20.16 9.38 1.99
N LYS A 130 -20.40 8.58 0.94
CA LYS A 130 -19.79 8.74 -0.38
C LYS A 130 -20.21 10.06 -1.03
N ALA A 131 -21.49 10.43 -0.95
CA ALA A 131 -22.01 11.69 -1.48
C ALA A 131 -21.41 12.90 -0.73
N LEU A 132 -21.37 12.84 0.60
CA LEU A 132 -20.77 13.89 1.44
C LEU A 132 -19.28 14.08 1.14
N ARG A 133 -18.51 12.99 1.04
CA ARG A 133 -17.10 13.03 0.65
C ARG A 133 -16.88 13.76 -0.67
N LYS A 134 -17.74 13.50 -1.67
CA LYS A 134 -17.67 14.18 -2.98
C LYS A 134 -17.95 15.68 -2.85
N LYS A 135 -18.97 16.07 -2.07
CA LYS A 135 -19.36 17.47 -1.84
C LYS A 135 -18.27 18.26 -1.08
N ILE A 136 -17.76 17.71 0.02
CA ILE A 136 -16.69 18.34 0.81
C ILE A 136 -15.44 18.50 -0.05
N HIS A 137 -15.06 17.47 -0.79
CA HIS A 137 -13.91 17.51 -1.68
C HIS A 137 -14.04 18.57 -2.79
N SER A 138 -15.21 18.71 -3.43
CA SER A 138 -15.42 19.74 -4.44
C SER A 138 -15.30 21.15 -3.88
N LEU A 139 -15.80 21.40 -2.66
CA LEU A 139 -15.70 22.69 -1.99
C LEU A 139 -14.25 23.00 -1.60
N ALA A 140 -13.55 22.05 -0.98
CA ALA A 140 -12.17 22.24 -0.56
C ALA A 140 -11.23 22.51 -1.75
N LYS A 141 -11.45 21.80 -2.87
CA LYS A 141 -10.63 21.95 -4.09
C LYS A 141 -10.77 23.33 -4.75
N SER A 142 -11.90 24.01 -4.59
CA SER A 142 -12.11 25.37 -5.11
C SER A 142 -11.47 26.47 -4.27
N VAL A 143 -10.99 26.16 -3.06
CA VAL A 143 -10.37 27.16 -2.17
C VAL A 143 -8.88 27.26 -2.47
N HIS A 144 -8.47 28.40 -3.02
CA HIS A 144 -7.06 28.65 -3.36
C HIS A 144 -6.28 29.34 -2.24
N ASN A 145 -6.90 30.20 -1.45
CA ASN A 145 -6.25 30.83 -0.30
C ASN A 145 -6.75 30.16 0.98
N CYS A 146 -5.82 29.70 1.83
CA CYS A 146 -6.18 28.98 3.04
C CYS A 146 -6.94 29.91 4.02
N PRO A 147 -8.11 29.52 4.52
CA PRO A 147 -8.87 30.35 5.48
C PRO A 147 -8.22 30.43 6.87
N HIS A 148 -7.17 29.66 7.15
CA HIS A 148 -6.51 29.60 8.45
C HIS A 148 -5.15 30.32 8.48
N CYS A 149 -4.34 30.17 7.43
CA CYS A 149 -3.00 30.74 7.38
C CYS A 149 -2.74 31.62 6.15
N ASN A 150 -3.76 31.87 5.31
CA ASN A 150 -3.67 32.65 4.07
C ASN A 150 -2.64 32.16 3.04
N ALA A 151 -2.05 30.98 3.23
CA ALA A 151 -1.14 30.38 2.25
C ALA A 151 -1.87 30.04 0.94
N VAL A 152 -1.19 30.25 -0.19
CA VAL A 152 -1.68 29.90 -1.53
C VAL A 152 -1.59 28.40 -1.76
N ASN A 153 -2.71 27.81 -2.18
CA ASN A 153 -2.89 26.40 -2.48
C ASN A 153 -3.39 26.25 -3.91
N GLY A 154 -2.49 25.85 -4.80
CA GLY A 154 -2.88 25.52 -6.17
C GLY A 154 -3.31 24.06 -6.37
N PHE A 155 -3.19 23.60 -7.60
CA PHE A 155 -3.71 22.32 -8.06
C PHE A 155 -2.77 21.16 -7.75
N VAL A 156 -3.31 20.05 -7.25
CA VAL A 156 -2.53 18.83 -6.98
C VAL A 156 -2.93 17.75 -7.98
N LYS A 157 -1.96 17.10 -8.63
CA LYS A 157 -2.18 16.00 -9.57
C LYS A 157 -1.28 14.81 -9.28
N LYS A 158 -1.70 13.63 -9.69
CA LYS A 158 -0.86 12.43 -9.62
C LYS A 158 0.33 12.57 -10.58
N GLY A 159 1.56 12.41 -10.08
CA GLY A 159 2.80 12.49 -10.87
C GLY A 159 3.37 11.13 -11.28
N GLY A 160 2.83 10.03 -10.76
CA GLY A 160 3.32 8.68 -10.99
C GLY A 160 2.94 7.80 -9.81
N LEU A 161 3.72 6.76 -9.51
CA LEU A 161 3.64 6.02 -8.25
C LEU A 161 4.58 6.58 -7.17
N ALA A 162 5.67 7.24 -7.57
CA ALA A 162 6.71 7.72 -6.66
C ALA A 162 6.48 9.14 -6.11
N TYR A 163 5.68 9.97 -6.80
CA TYR A 163 5.47 11.36 -6.39
C TYR A 163 4.09 11.92 -6.81
N VAL A 164 3.70 13.00 -6.14
CA VAL A 164 2.51 13.81 -6.40
C VAL A 164 2.98 15.20 -6.83
N LEU A 165 2.38 15.79 -7.84
CA LEU A 165 2.75 17.13 -8.32
C LEU A 165 1.81 18.17 -7.72
N HIS A 166 2.38 19.20 -7.08
CA HIS A 166 1.66 20.36 -6.58
C HIS A 166 2.05 21.58 -7.41
N ASP A 167 1.11 22.04 -8.23
CA ASP A 167 1.22 23.29 -8.98
C ASP A 167 0.66 24.41 -8.10
N LYS A 168 1.54 25.08 -7.35
CA LYS A 168 1.16 26.01 -6.28
C LYS A 168 0.50 27.29 -6.82
N PHE A 169 0.95 27.78 -7.96
CA PHE A 169 0.59 29.09 -8.49
C PHE A 169 -0.35 29.05 -9.71
N ARG A 170 -0.90 27.88 -10.07
CA ARG A 170 -1.85 27.73 -11.19
C ARG A 170 -2.93 28.82 -11.27
N PHE A 171 -3.48 29.22 -10.12
CA PHE A 171 -4.62 30.14 -10.01
C PHE A 171 -4.28 31.50 -9.40
N SER A 172 -3.04 31.71 -8.93
CA SER A 172 -2.61 32.95 -8.29
C SER A 172 -1.36 33.45 -9.01
N LYS A 173 -1.53 34.41 -9.92
CA LYS A 173 -0.44 35.03 -10.71
C LYS A 173 -0.01 36.37 -10.10
N GLY A 174 1.24 36.77 -10.33
CA GLY A 174 1.79 38.07 -9.94
C GLY A 174 2.88 37.95 -8.87
N ASP A 175 2.65 38.57 -7.71
CA ASP A 175 3.71 38.79 -6.70
C ASP A 175 4.24 37.53 -6.02
N ALA A 176 3.38 36.55 -5.74
CA ALA A 176 3.79 35.35 -5.02
C ALA A 176 4.66 34.41 -5.87
N LEU A 177 4.45 34.43 -7.19
CA LEU A 177 5.26 33.67 -8.14
C LEU A 177 6.60 34.34 -8.39
N ALA A 178 6.63 35.67 -8.48
CA ALA A 178 7.87 36.44 -8.61
C ALA A 178 8.79 36.23 -7.40
N LYS A 179 8.26 36.36 -6.17
CA LYS A 179 9.00 36.06 -4.93
C LYS A 179 9.51 34.63 -4.85
N HIS A 180 8.75 33.67 -5.38
CA HIS A 180 9.19 32.29 -5.45
C HIS A 180 10.31 32.12 -6.48
N ALA A 181 10.18 32.69 -7.68
CA ALA A 181 11.23 32.62 -8.71
C ALA A 181 12.55 33.25 -8.23
N GLU A 182 12.49 34.36 -7.49
CA GLU A 182 13.64 34.99 -6.84
C GLU A 182 14.37 34.05 -5.87
N GLN A 183 13.63 33.28 -5.06
CA GLN A 183 14.23 32.28 -4.14
C GLN A 183 15.02 31.19 -4.88
N PHE A 184 14.69 30.91 -6.13
CA PHE A 184 15.37 29.91 -6.95
C PHE A 184 16.38 30.50 -7.93
N ALA A 185 16.65 31.82 -7.91
CA ALA A 185 17.55 32.48 -8.84
C ALA A 185 18.93 31.80 -8.89
N TYR A 186 19.53 31.52 -7.73
CA TYR A 186 20.81 30.80 -7.61
C TYR A 186 20.79 29.39 -8.21
N MET A 187 19.67 28.67 -8.05
CA MET A 187 19.52 27.31 -8.59
C MET A 187 19.32 27.33 -10.10
N ILE A 188 18.65 28.36 -10.64
CA ILE A 188 18.48 28.57 -12.08
C ILE A 188 19.82 28.92 -12.73
N GLU A 189 20.67 29.71 -12.08
CA GLU A 189 22.03 30.00 -12.58
C GLU A 189 22.89 28.74 -12.71
N LYS A 190 22.80 27.82 -11.74
CA LYS A 190 23.53 26.55 -11.78
C LYS A 190 22.91 25.51 -12.71
N MET A 191 21.59 25.51 -12.87
CA MET A 191 20.84 24.53 -13.64
C MET A 191 19.73 25.21 -14.44
N PRO A 192 20.02 25.70 -15.66
CA PRO A 192 19.05 26.45 -16.46
C PRO A 192 17.81 25.61 -16.86
N GLU A 193 17.91 24.28 -16.84
CA GLU A 193 16.80 23.35 -17.12
C GLU A 193 15.66 23.43 -16.09
N LEU A 194 15.91 23.97 -14.88
CA LEU A 194 14.91 24.12 -13.83
C LEU A 194 13.99 25.32 -14.04
N LYS A 195 14.42 26.31 -14.83
CA LYS A 195 13.67 27.53 -15.12
C LYS A 195 12.20 27.29 -15.50
N PRO A 196 11.85 26.42 -16.49
CA PRO A 196 10.45 26.17 -16.85
C PRO A 196 9.61 25.50 -15.75
N LEU A 197 10.24 24.82 -14.79
CA LEU A 197 9.55 24.19 -13.65
C LEU A 197 9.29 25.20 -12.54
N VAL A 198 10.28 26.06 -12.27
CA VAL A 198 10.19 27.15 -11.28
C VAL A 198 9.19 28.21 -11.73
N ASP A 199 9.22 28.59 -13.00
CA ASP A 199 8.29 29.57 -13.59
C ASP A 199 6.83 29.09 -13.52
N LYS A 200 6.62 27.77 -13.52
CA LYS A 200 5.30 27.16 -13.33
C LYS A 200 4.96 26.88 -11.86
N GLY A 201 5.93 27.01 -10.94
CA GLY A 201 5.75 26.71 -9.52
C GLY A 201 5.32 25.27 -9.24
N ILE A 202 5.82 24.31 -10.04
CA ILE A 202 5.48 22.90 -9.89
C ILE A 202 6.45 22.25 -8.90
N GLU A 203 5.93 21.84 -7.75
CA GLU A 203 6.67 21.14 -6.71
C GLU A 203 6.32 19.64 -6.69
N PRO A 204 7.30 18.73 -6.86
CA PRO A 204 7.09 17.30 -6.68
C PRO A 204 7.10 16.93 -5.20
N LEU A 205 5.92 16.65 -4.65
CA LEU A 205 5.75 16.14 -3.30
C LEU A 205 6.01 14.63 -3.24
N ARG A 206 7.06 14.23 -2.52
CA ARG A 206 7.42 12.83 -2.29
C ARG A 206 6.75 12.28 -1.03
N ALA A 207 6.76 10.95 -0.88
CA ALA A 207 6.08 10.27 0.22
C ALA A 207 6.51 10.75 1.61
N LEU A 208 7.78 11.14 1.80
CA LEU A 208 8.27 11.68 3.07
C LEU A 208 7.62 13.02 3.43
N GLN A 209 7.60 13.97 2.50
CA GLN A 209 6.96 15.28 2.70
C GLN A 209 5.44 15.12 2.91
N VAL A 210 4.81 14.26 2.10
CA VAL A 210 3.38 13.97 2.25
C VAL A 210 3.08 13.34 3.61
N LEU A 211 3.94 12.44 4.10
CA LEU A 211 3.78 11.84 5.44
C LEU A 211 3.82 12.90 6.54
N GLN A 212 4.73 13.87 6.45
CA GLN A 212 4.78 15.00 7.39
C GLN A 212 3.50 15.83 7.36
N LEU A 213 2.99 16.15 6.16
CA LEU A 213 1.72 16.86 5.99
C LEU A 213 0.54 16.09 6.59
N LEU A 214 0.43 14.79 6.28
CA LEU A 214 -0.65 13.93 6.77
C LEU A 214 -0.59 13.71 8.28
N ASN A 215 0.61 13.71 8.88
CA ASN A 215 0.79 13.62 10.33
C ASN A 215 0.44 14.93 11.05
N ALA A 216 0.59 16.08 10.38
CA ALA A 216 0.27 17.40 10.92
C ALA A 216 -1.23 17.77 10.82
N ILE A 217 -2.08 16.90 10.24
CA ILE A 217 -3.53 17.13 10.19
C ILE A 217 -4.10 17.03 11.62
N PRO A 218 -4.82 18.05 12.11
CA PRO A 218 -5.47 17.98 13.42
C PRO A 218 -6.52 16.87 13.49
N LEU A 219 -6.65 16.22 14.65
CA LEU A 219 -7.64 15.14 14.86
C LEU A 219 -9.09 15.61 14.62
N GLU A 220 -9.38 16.88 14.89
CA GLU A 220 -10.69 17.51 14.63
C GLU A 220 -11.05 17.58 13.13
N ASP A 221 -10.06 17.55 12.24
CA ASP A 221 -10.23 17.67 10.79
C ASP A 221 -10.41 16.30 10.11
N ILE A 222 -9.99 15.21 10.76
CA ILE A 222 -10.04 13.84 10.20
C ILE A 222 -11.47 13.43 9.81
N PRO A 223 -12.52 13.70 10.61
CA PRO A 223 -13.89 13.38 10.22
C PRO A 223 -14.32 14.06 8.91
N LEU A 224 -13.85 15.29 8.63
CA LEU A 224 -14.16 16.02 7.40
C LEU A 224 -13.62 15.32 6.14
N LEU A 225 -12.51 14.57 6.29
CA LEU A 225 -11.97 13.71 5.24
C LEU A 225 -12.77 12.40 5.07
N CYS A 226 -13.86 12.24 5.82
CA CYS A 226 -14.70 11.04 5.92
C CYS A 226 -13.91 9.81 6.40
N MET A 227 -12.97 10.03 7.33
CA MET A 227 -12.22 8.99 8.04
C MET A 227 -12.65 8.94 9.51
N HIS A 228 -12.53 7.77 10.13
CA HIS A 228 -12.82 7.60 11.55
C HIS A 228 -11.58 7.93 12.37
N SER A 229 -11.63 9.01 13.16
CA SER A 229 -10.51 9.52 13.98
C SER A 229 -9.88 8.45 14.89
N ASP A 230 -10.72 7.57 15.42
CA ASP A 230 -10.30 6.65 16.49
C ASP A 230 -9.62 5.38 15.94
N ARG A 231 -9.76 5.11 14.64
CA ARG A 231 -9.37 3.82 14.03
C ARG A 231 -8.46 3.93 12.82
N ALA A 232 -8.36 5.10 12.20
CA ALA A 232 -7.55 5.29 11.02
C ALA A 232 -7.07 6.74 10.92
N HIS A 233 -5.76 6.91 10.82
CA HIS A 233 -5.17 8.22 10.58
C HIS A 233 -4.77 8.36 9.10
N PRO A 234 -4.87 9.55 8.48
CA PRO A 234 -4.43 9.75 7.10
C PRO A 234 -2.97 9.33 6.85
N ARG A 235 -2.10 9.44 7.86
CA ARG A 235 -0.69 9.04 7.81
C ARG A 235 -0.50 7.54 7.51
N ASP A 236 -1.43 6.69 7.94
CA ASP A 236 -1.36 5.23 7.78
C ASP A 236 -1.60 4.80 6.32
N LEU A 237 -2.02 5.73 5.45
CA LEU A 237 -2.13 5.49 4.00
C LEU A 237 -0.77 5.40 3.31
N ILE A 238 0.29 5.88 3.96
CA ILE A 238 1.68 5.81 3.48
C ILE A 238 2.38 4.65 4.18
N LEU A 239 3.05 3.82 3.39
CA LEU A 239 3.77 2.67 3.91
C LEU A 239 5.11 3.11 4.48
N THR A 240 5.28 2.99 5.78
CA THR A 240 6.58 3.03 6.46
C THR A 240 7.07 1.63 6.83
N ARG A 241 6.15 0.67 6.90
CA ARG A 241 6.39 -0.74 7.24
C ARG A 241 5.58 -1.63 6.34
N VAL A 242 6.18 -2.69 5.81
CA VAL A 242 5.51 -3.68 4.96
C VAL A 242 5.28 -4.95 5.77
N PRO A 243 4.03 -5.42 5.93
CA PRO A 243 3.77 -6.71 6.55
C PRO A 243 4.25 -7.85 5.65
N VAL A 244 4.96 -8.80 6.23
CA VAL A 244 5.39 -10.04 5.59
C VAL A 244 4.37 -11.12 5.94
N PRO A 245 3.66 -11.70 4.97
CA PRO A 245 2.70 -12.75 5.22
C PRO A 245 3.40 -14.03 5.70
N PRO A 246 2.70 -14.86 6.50
CA PRO A 246 3.17 -16.19 6.88
C PRO A 246 3.57 -17.05 5.68
N ASN A 247 4.48 -17.99 5.91
CA ASN A 247 4.96 -18.90 4.86
C ASN A 247 3.81 -19.72 4.24
N ALA A 248 2.80 -20.11 5.04
CA ALA A 248 1.61 -20.83 4.58
C ALA A 248 0.81 -20.13 3.46
N LEU A 249 0.89 -18.79 3.36
CA LEU A 249 0.24 -18.02 2.29
C LEU A 249 1.04 -17.96 0.98
N ARG A 250 2.30 -18.40 1.02
CA ARG A 250 3.29 -18.32 -0.07
C ARG A 250 4.14 -19.61 -0.10
N PRO A 251 3.50 -20.76 -0.37
CA PRO A 251 4.15 -22.06 -0.31
C PRO A 251 5.24 -22.19 -1.39
N SER A 252 6.37 -22.79 -1.01
CA SER A 252 7.42 -23.19 -1.94
C SER A 252 7.00 -24.44 -2.70
N VAL A 253 7.23 -24.47 -4.01
CA VAL A 253 6.91 -25.63 -4.87
C VAL A 253 8.20 -26.36 -5.23
N VAL A 254 8.31 -27.64 -4.87
CA VAL A 254 9.45 -28.46 -5.30
C VAL A 254 9.33 -28.72 -6.80
N SER A 255 10.39 -28.46 -7.55
CA SER A 255 10.41 -28.76 -8.98
C SER A 255 10.58 -30.27 -9.20
N GLU A 256 9.70 -30.87 -9.98
CA GLU A 256 9.79 -32.30 -10.34
C GLU A 256 10.93 -32.57 -11.35
N VAL A 257 11.27 -31.57 -12.18
CA VAL A 257 12.17 -31.74 -13.33
C VAL A 257 13.61 -31.32 -13.04
N ARG A 258 13.83 -30.46 -12.04
CA ARG A 258 15.17 -29.99 -11.65
C ARG A 258 15.31 -29.98 -10.14
N ALA A 259 16.48 -30.40 -9.65
CA ALA A 259 16.80 -30.30 -8.22
C ALA A 259 16.69 -28.84 -7.76
N GLY A 260 15.70 -28.54 -6.91
CA GLY A 260 15.47 -27.21 -6.34
C GLY A 260 14.01 -26.92 -6.02
N THR A 261 13.78 -25.80 -5.36
CA THR A 261 12.45 -25.25 -5.10
C THR A 261 12.22 -24.01 -5.95
N THR A 262 10.99 -23.86 -6.43
CA THR A 262 10.50 -22.62 -7.02
C THR A 262 9.72 -21.88 -5.94
N GLU A 263 10.21 -20.71 -5.59
CA GLU A 263 9.57 -19.85 -4.59
C GLU A 263 8.41 -19.06 -5.20
N ASP A 264 7.46 -18.74 -4.35
CA ASP A 264 6.30 -17.92 -4.70
C ASP A 264 6.71 -16.49 -5.09
N ASP A 265 5.98 -15.89 -6.04
CA ASP A 265 6.22 -14.53 -6.53
C ASP A 265 6.25 -13.46 -5.42
N ILE A 266 5.43 -13.61 -4.37
CA ILE A 266 5.43 -12.70 -3.21
C ILE A 266 6.72 -12.86 -2.41
N THR A 267 7.19 -14.10 -2.20
CA THR A 267 8.47 -14.37 -1.52
C THR A 267 9.63 -13.70 -2.26
N ALA A 268 9.67 -13.83 -3.59
CA ALA A 268 10.69 -13.17 -4.42
C ALA A 268 10.64 -11.64 -4.26
N LYS A 269 9.45 -11.04 -4.34
CA LYS A 269 9.31 -9.58 -4.19
C LYS A 269 9.64 -9.06 -2.79
N LEU A 270 9.38 -9.83 -1.75
CA LEU A 270 9.76 -9.46 -0.39
C LEU A 270 11.28 -9.50 -0.18
N SER A 271 11.97 -10.46 -0.81
CA SER A 271 13.44 -10.50 -0.84
C SER A 271 14.00 -9.29 -1.60
N ASP A 272 13.43 -8.96 -2.76
CA ASP A 272 13.78 -7.74 -3.52
C ASP A 272 13.60 -6.48 -2.66
N ILE A 273 12.47 -6.36 -1.94
CA ILE A 273 12.18 -5.23 -1.03
C ILE A 273 13.24 -5.16 0.08
N ALA A 274 13.57 -6.27 0.74
CA ALA A 274 14.56 -6.29 1.81
C ALA A 274 15.95 -5.86 1.31
N PHE A 275 16.34 -6.30 0.11
CA PHE A 275 17.59 -5.90 -0.54
C PHE A 275 17.62 -4.40 -0.88
N LEU A 276 16.61 -3.91 -1.60
CA LEU A 276 16.51 -2.50 -2.00
C LEU A 276 16.44 -1.58 -0.79
N ASN A 277 15.79 -2.03 0.27
CA ASN A 277 15.71 -1.28 1.51
C ASN A 277 17.08 -1.10 2.18
N ARG A 278 17.91 -2.16 2.20
CA ARG A 278 19.29 -2.07 2.68
C ARG A 278 20.14 -1.15 1.80
N ASP A 279 19.96 -1.24 0.49
CA ASP A 279 20.65 -0.38 -0.47
C ASP A 279 20.33 1.11 -0.25
N VAL A 280 19.06 1.46 -0.03
CA VAL A 280 18.63 2.82 0.32
C VAL A 280 19.26 3.28 1.64
N LEU A 281 19.29 2.43 2.68
CA LEU A 281 19.94 2.76 3.95
C LEU A 281 21.43 3.04 3.77
N ASN A 282 22.13 2.22 3.01
CA ASN A 282 23.57 2.38 2.77
C ASN A 282 23.86 3.67 1.99
N LYS A 283 23.09 3.96 0.94
CA LYS A 283 23.20 5.22 0.17
C LYS A 283 22.88 6.44 1.02
N GLN A 284 21.94 6.34 1.95
CA GLN A 284 21.61 7.42 2.88
C GLN A 284 22.70 7.64 3.96
N ALA A 285 23.36 6.56 4.40
CA ALA A 285 24.42 6.60 5.40
C ALA A 285 25.79 7.01 4.84
N ALA A 286 26.00 6.90 3.53
CA ALA A 286 27.27 7.26 2.88
C ALA A 286 27.65 8.73 3.12
N SER A 287 28.94 8.99 3.39
CA SER A 287 29.46 10.34 3.65
C SER A 287 29.36 11.26 2.41
N ASN A 288 29.56 10.71 1.20
CA ASN A 288 29.35 11.42 -0.06
C ASN A 288 28.01 10.99 -0.68
N ARG A 289 26.92 11.64 -0.28
CA ARG A 289 25.57 11.28 -0.70
C ARG A 289 25.31 11.71 -2.14
N ASP A 290 25.30 10.74 -3.05
CA ASP A 290 24.71 10.94 -4.37
C ASP A 290 23.17 10.95 -4.23
N MET A 291 22.61 12.15 -4.20
CA MET A 291 21.16 12.37 -4.10
C MET A 291 20.40 11.79 -5.29
N VAL A 292 20.98 11.74 -6.49
CA VAL A 292 20.32 11.19 -7.68
C VAL A 292 20.23 9.67 -7.55
N ALA A 293 21.33 9.01 -7.20
CA ALA A 293 21.35 7.57 -7.00
C ALA A 293 20.44 7.12 -5.84
N LEU A 294 20.43 7.86 -4.73
CA LEU A 294 19.50 7.62 -3.62
C LEU A 294 18.04 7.73 -4.09
N GLN A 295 17.76 8.73 -4.92
CA GLN A 295 16.42 8.99 -5.39
C GLN A 295 15.91 7.90 -6.35
N GLN A 296 16.78 7.43 -7.24
CA GLN A 296 16.49 6.30 -8.12
C GLN A 296 16.24 5.02 -7.32
N ALA A 297 17.07 4.72 -6.32
CA ALA A 297 16.88 3.56 -5.45
C ALA A 297 15.53 3.60 -4.71
N TRP A 298 15.12 4.78 -4.22
CA TRP A 298 13.82 4.97 -3.57
C TRP A 298 12.64 4.80 -4.54
N ASP A 299 12.77 5.28 -5.77
CA ASP A 299 11.75 5.10 -6.80
C ASP A 299 11.60 3.62 -7.16
N ILE A 300 12.71 2.88 -7.30
CA ILE A 300 12.70 1.42 -7.54
C ILE A 300 12.03 0.68 -6.38
N LEU A 301 12.36 1.00 -5.13
CA LEU A 301 11.71 0.44 -3.94
C LEU A 301 10.18 0.67 -3.97
N THR A 302 9.77 1.86 -4.39
CA THR A 302 8.34 2.20 -4.54
C THR A 302 7.66 1.33 -5.61
N TYR A 303 8.30 1.15 -6.76
CA TYR A 303 7.74 0.33 -7.84
C TYR A 303 7.66 -1.15 -7.48
N VAL A 304 8.68 -1.72 -6.86
CA VAL A 304 8.67 -3.14 -6.42
C VAL A 304 7.59 -3.38 -5.37
N THR A 305 7.44 -2.46 -4.40
CA THR A 305 6.36 -2.53 -3.40
C THR A 305 4.99 -2.45 -4.05
N ALA A 306 4.83 -1.58 -5.06
CA ALA A 306 3.59 -1.45 -5.82
C ALA A 306 3.28 -2.71 -6.65
N GLN A 307 4.28 -3.35 -7.26
CA GLN A 307 4.11 -4.62 -8.00
C GLN A 307 3.64 -5.75 -7.09
N MET A 308 4.20 -5.87 -5.89
CA MET A 308 3.78 -6.89 -4.92
C MET A 308 2.27 -6.80 -4.62
N ILE A 309 1.74 -5.57 -4.52
CA ILE A 309 0.31 -5.33 -4.31
C ILE A 309 -0.48 -5.58 -5.60
N ASN A 310 -0.08 -4.91 -6.68
CA ASN A 310 -0.76 -4.98 -7.97
C ASN A 310 0.24 -4.85 -9.13
N SER A 311 0.52 -5.96 -9.79
CA SER A 311 1.47 -6.01 -10.89
C SER A 311 0.98 -5.32 -12.17
N GLU A 312 -0.33 -5.10 -12.30
CA GLU A 312 -0.94 -4.39 -13.44
C GLU A 312 -1.03 -2.87 -13.21
N ASN A 313 -0.29 -2.33 -12.24
CA ASN A 313 -0.25 -0.89 -12.04
C ASN A 313 0.36 -0.17 -13.25
N SER A 314 -0.41 0.75 -13.83
CA SER A 314 0.10 1.63 -14.90
C SER A 314 1.14 2.61 -14.35
N GLY A 315 2.17 2.89 -15.14
CA GLY A 315 3.21 3.89 -14.80
C GLY A 315 4.44 3.33 -14.09
N ILE A 316 4.68 2.02 -14.16
CA ILE A 316 5.97 1.42 -13.80
C ILE A 316 6.84 1.40 -15.07
N PRO A 317 8.06 1.96 -15.05
CA PRO A 317 8.97 1.92 -16.20
C PRO A 317 9.27 0.49 -16.65
N THR A 318 9.07 0.18 -17.93
CA THR A 318 9.27 -1.16 -18.53
C THR A 318 10.67 -1.72 -18.28
N GLN A 319 11.68 -0.85 -18.22
CA GLN A 319 13.08 -1.22 -17.95
C GLN A 319 13.28 -1.85 -16.55
N LEU A 320 12.42 -1.50 -15.59
CA LEU A 320 12.48 -2.03 -14.22
C LEU A 320 11.69 -3.33 -14.04
N LEU A 321 10.95 -3.78 -15.06
CA LEU A 321 10.10 -4.98 -14.99
C LEU A 321 10.85 -6.30 -15.27
N GLY A 322 12.10 -6.25 -15.76
CA GLY A 322 12.90 -7.45 -16.07
C GLY A 322 12.22 -8.42 -17.03
N SER A 323 12.78 -9.63 -17.18
CA SER A 323 12.28 -10.67 -18.11
C SER A 323 11.01 -11.38 -17.63
N ARG A 324 10.66 -11.29 -16.34
CA ARG A 324 9.37 -11.77 -15.79
C ARG A 324 8.39 -10.61 -15.69
N SER A 325 7.85 -10.19 -16.83
CA SER A 325 6.94 -9.04 -16.94
C SER A 325 5.64 -9.19 -16.13
N PHE A 326 5.25 -10.42 -15.78
CA PHE A 326 4.06 -10.69 -14.97
C PHE A 326 4.42 -11.37 -13.65
N VAL A 327 4.03 -10.71 -12.56
CA VAL A 327 4.15 -11.20 -11.18
C VAL A 327 2.74 -11.39 -10.63
N ARG A 328 2.45 -12.48 -9.92
CA ARG A 328 1.14 -12.69 -9.32
C ARG A 328 1.05 -12.07 -7.91
N GLY A 329 0.86 -10.75 -7.88
CA GLY A 329 0.67 -9.96 -6.66
C GLY A 329 -0.66 -10.22 -5.92
N TYR A 330 -0.88 -9.52 -4.82
CA TYR A 330 -2.07 -9.72 -3.97
C TYR A 330 -3.39 -9.51 -4.71
N ILE A 331 -3.51 -8.45 -5.50
CA ILE A 331 -4.74 -8.17 -6.26
C ILE A 331 -5.01 -9.27 -7.28
N GLN A 332 -4.00 -9.76 -7.99
CA GLN A 332 -4.11 -10.86 -8.97
C GLN A 332 -4.55 -12.18 -8.33
N ARG A 333 -4.25 -12.40 -7.04
CA ARG A 333 -4.72 -13.58 -6.28
C ARG A 333 -6.17 -13.45 -5.83
N LEU A 334 -6.64 -12.23 -5.58
CA LEU A 334 -8.00 -11.98 -5.11
C LEU A 334 -9.02 -11.89 -6.26
N LYS A 335 -8.66 -11.22 -7.36
CA LYS A 335 -9.56 -10.94 -8.50
C LYS A 335 -9.59 -12.06 -9.55
N GLY A 336 -10.53 -11.96 -10.48
CA GLY A 336 -10.62 -12.83 -11.66
C GLY A 336 -11.31 -14.17 -11.40
N LYS A 337 -11.41 -15.00 -12.46
CA LYS A 337 -12.09 -16.31 -12.41
C LYS A 337 -11.41 -17.28 -11.45
N GLN A 338 -10.07 -17.30 -11.46
CA GLN A 338 -9.23 -18.14 -10.58
C GLN A 338 -8.87 -17.44 -9.25
N GLY A 339 -9.48 -16.29 -8.96
CA GLY A 339 -9.23 -15.55 -7.72
C GLY A 339 -9.89 -16.20 -6.50
N ARG A 340 -9.57 -15.72 -5.30
CA ARG A 340 -10.14 -16.24 -4.05
C ARG A 340 -11.65 -16.03 -3.94
N PHE A 341 -12.17 -14.84 -4.27
CA PHE A 341 -13.60 -14.57 -4.15
C PHE A 341 -14.45 -15.50 -5.02
N ARG A 342 -14.12 -15.62 -6.31
CA ARG A 342 -14.91 -16.42 -7.26
C ARG A 342 -14.58 -17.91 -7.24
N GLY A 343 -13.30 -18.27 -7.18
CA GLY A 343 -12.87 -19.66 -7.38
C GLY A 343 -12.69 -20.48 -6.10
N HIS A 344 -12.77 -19.86 -4.91
CA HIS A 344 -12.53 -20.56 -3.64
C HIS A 344 -13.57 -20.23 -2.55
N LEU A 345 -14.13 -19.01 -2.54
CA LEU A 345 -15.14 -18.60 -1.55
C LEU A 345 -16.57 -18.83 -2.06
N SER A 346 -16.93 -18.27 -3.23
CA SER A 346 -18.29 -18.44 -3.79
C SER A 346 -18.52 -19.82 -4.39
N GLY A 347 -17.49 -20.42 -4.99
CA GLY A 347 -17.51 -21.79 -5.48
C GLY A 347 -16.25 -22.50 -5.02
N LYS A 348 -16.39 -23.73 -4.53
CA LYS A 348 -15.27 -24.60 -4.13
C LYS A 348 -15.55 -26.03 -4.56
N ARG A 349 -14.49 -26.82 -4.74
CA ARG A 349 -14.64 -28.26 -4.93
C ARG A 349 -15.16 -28.87 -3.63
N ALA A 350 -16.16 -29.74 -3.75
CA ALA A 350 -16.70 -30.51 -2.64
C ALA A 350 -16.23 -31.96 -2.77
N ASN A 351 -16.03 -32.60 -1.62
CA ASN A 351 -15.84 -34.04 -1.56
C ASN A 351 -17.20 -34.74 -1.64
N PHE A 352 -17.22 -36.06 -1.83
CA PHE A 352 -18.45 -36.87 -1.91
C PHE A 352 -19.37 -36.51 -3.08
N THR A 353 -18.78 -36.18 -4.23
CA THR A 353 -19.50 -35.93 -5.49
C THR A 353 -19.01 -36.87 -6.57
N ALA A 354 -19.91 -37.43 -7.37
CA ALA A 354 -19.59 -38.26 -8.53
C ALA A 354 -20.17 -37.65 -9.81
N ARG A 355 -19.55 -37.97 -10.96
CA ARG A 355 -20.04 -37.58 -12.29
C ARG A 355 -19.83 -38.75 -13.24
N THR A 356 -20.91 -39.22 -13.86
CA THR A 356 -20.90 -40.27 -14.88
C THR A 356 -21.79 -39.88 -16.06
N VAL A 357 -21.72 -40.63 -17.15
CA VAL A 357 -22.62 -40.48 -18.30
C VAL A 357 -23.96 -41.14 -17.97
N ILE A 358 -25.07 -40.48 -18.32
CA ILE A 358 -26.42 -41.02 -18.10
C ILE A 358 -26.81 -42.00 -19.21
N SER A 359 -27.55 -43.05 -18.86
CA SER A 359 -28.16 -44.00 -19.79
C SER A 359 -29.62 -44.25 -19.36
N PRO A 360 -30.57 -44.44 -20.29
CA PRO A 360 -31.97 -44.60 -19.94
C PRO A 360 -32.25 -46.00 -19.34
N ASP A 361 -33.04 -46.05 -18.26
CA ASP A 361 -33.59 -47.29 -17.71
C ASP A 361 -35.09 -47.11 -17.39
N PRO A 362 -36.00 -47.73 -18.16
CA PRO A 362 -37.44 -47.58 -17.98
C PRO A 362 -37.98 -48.36 -16.77
N ASN A 363 -37.19 -49.24 -16.13
CA ASN A 363 -37.64 -50.03 -14.99
C ASN A 363 -37.56 -49.27 -13.65
N LEU A 364 -36.85 -48.14 -13.61
CA LEU A 364 -36.76 -47.29 -12.43
C LEU A 364 -38.01 -46.44 -12.25
N ARG A 365 -38.37 -46.18 -10.99
CA ARG A 365 -39.42 -45.22 -10.66
C ARG A 365 -38.94 -43.78 -10.89
N ILE A 366 -39.87 -42.85 -11.09
CA ILE A 366 -39.58 -41.42 -11.38
C ILE A 366 -38.75 -40.74 -10.27
N ASP A 367 -38.82 -41.26 -9.03
CA ASP A 367 -38.11 -40.76 -7.85
C ASP A 367 -36.75 -41.44 -7.59
N GLN A 368 -36.30 -42.33 -8.47
CA GLN A 368 -35.06 -43.10 -8.32
C GLN A 368 -33.98 -42.70 -9.34
N VAL A 369 -32.70 -42.86 -8.97
CA VAL A 369 -31.54 -42.69 -9.85
C VAL A 369 -30.59 -43.88 -9.67
N GLY A 370 -30.18 -44.47 -10.80
CA GLY A 370 -29.30 -45.65 -10.86
C GLY A 370 -27.81 -45.32 -10.99
#